data_AF-A0A482UKH6-F1
#
_entry.id   AF-A0A482UKH6-F1
#
_cell.length_a   1.000
_cell.length_b   1.000
_cell.length_c   1.000
_cell.angle_alpha   90.00
_cell.angle_beta   90.00
_cell.angle_gamma   90.00
#
_symmetry.space_group_name_H-M   'P 1'
#
loop_
_entity.id
_entity.type
_entity.pdbx_description
1 polymer ?
#
loop_
_entity_poly.entity_id
_entity_poly.type
_entity_poly.pdbx_seq_one_letter_code
_entity_poly.pdbx_strand_id
1 'polypeptide(L)'
;MKDRSREKSSSISGLDEELTDKSQDTSENTTTIYVRRSVRDPGVALLQTSQVQTLLSKIKSNHADTVVLKIKDHLVSDINSTVMDHIFAALHSNRVCQALYLQNLTRAMQNAQILNLLELLKRKMIWALNVGENYEVSSDMWEHFCKVERKVCYAMC
;
A
#
# COMPACT_ATOMS: atom_id res chain seq x y z
N MET A 1 0.37 -46.24 -23.14
CA MET A 1 0.43 -46.16 -24.62
C MET A 1 -0.48 -45.06 -25.12
N LYS A 2 0.07 -43.86 -25.33
CA LYS A 2 -0.16 -43.03 -26.52
C LYS A 2 0.72 -41.79 -26.42
N ASP A 3 1.74 -41.82 -27.25
CA ASP A 3 2.67 -40.75 -27.56
C ASP A 3 1.98 -39.48 -28.07
N ARG A 4 2.61 -38.33 -27.83
CA ARG A 4 2.96 -37.40 -28.92
C ARG A 4 3.94 -36.32 -28.47
N SER A 5 5.19 -36.52 -28.87
CA SER A 5 6.19 -35.48 -29.09
C SER A 5 5.76 -34.53 -30.22
N ARG A 6 6.10 -33.24 -30.12
CA ARG A 6 6.80 -32.55 -31.23
C ARG A 6 7.40 -31.20 -30.83
N GLU A 7 8.63 -31.04 -31.30
CA GLU A 7 9.58 -29.92 -31.31
C GLU A 7 9.06 -28.65 -32.02
N LYS A 8 9.63 -27.47 -31.72
CA LYS A 8 10.63 -26.83 -32.60
C LYS A 8 11.10 -25.45 -32.11
N SER A 9 12.42 -25.29 -32.12
CA SER A 9 13.23 -24.09 -32.06
C SER A 9 13.08 -23.20 -33.30
N SER A 10 13.39 -21.89 -33.18
CA SER A 10 14.32 -21.21 -34.10
C SER A 10 14.55 -19.74 -33.71
N SER A 11 15.82 -19.42 -33.48
CA SER A 11 16.41 -18.07 -33.49
C SER A 11 16.35 -17.45 -34.88
N ILE A 12 16.19 -16.11 -34.97
CA ILE A 12 16.59 -15.33 -36.15
C ILE A 12 17.22 -14.01 -35.70
N SER A 13 18.32 -13.69 -36.38
CA SER A 13 19.29 -12.63 -36.25
C SER A 13 19.10 -11.50 -37.28
N GLY A 14 19.51 -10.27 -36.92
CA GLY A 14 20.28 -9.36 -37.79
C GLY A 14 19.54 -8.47 -38.79
N LEU A 15 20.31 -7.44 -39.24
CA LEU A 15 20.06 -6.38 -40.23
C LEU A 15 19.58 -5.05 -39.62
N ASP A 16 20.45 -4.05 -39.40
CA ASP A 16 21.18 -3.16 -40.34
C ASP A 16 20.29 -2.05 -40.92
N GLU A 17 20.53 -0.79 -40.51
CA GLU A 17 20.46 0.36 -41.44
C GLU A 17 21.23 1.58 -40.91
N GLU A 18 22.06 2.13 -41.78
CA GLU A 18 22.98 3.25 -41.62
C GLU A 18 22.35 4.55 -42.19
N LEU A 19 23.01 5.68 -41.93
CA LEU A 19 23.02 6.95 -42.68
C LEU A 19 22.12 8.13 -42.25
N THR A 20 22.81 9.03 -41.51
CA THR A 20 22.98 10.48 -41.75
C THR A 20 21.79 11.42 -41.90
N ASP A 21 21.77 12.47 -41.08
CA ASP A 21 21.76 13.85 -41.61
C ASP A 21 22.47 14.84 -40.67
N LYS A 22 23.28 15.72 -41.26
CA LYS A 22 23.92 16.88 -40.61
C LYS A 22 23.13 18.12 -41.03
N SER A 23 22.66 18.91 -40.07
CA SER A 23 22.32 20.31 -40.35
C SER A 23 22.57 21.18 -39.12
N GLN A 24 23.41 22.20 -39.34
CA GLN A 24 23.73 23.27 -38.40
C GLN A 24 22.64 24.36 -38.43
N ASP A 25 22.21 24.72 -37.22
CA ASP A 25 22.08 26.08 -36.70
C ASP A 25 21.03 27.04 -37.30
N THR A 26 20.02 27.38 -36.48
CA THR A 26 19.57 28.76 -36.33
C THR A 26 18.72 28.91 -35.05
N SER A 27 19.36 29.41 -34.00
CA SER A 27 18.85 30.42 -33.06
C SER A 27 17.33 30.71 -33.09
N GLU A 28 16.61 30.20 -32.09
CA GLU A 28 15.51 30.92 -31.44
C GLU A 28 15.36 30.39 -30.00
N ASN A 29 16.03 31.06 -29.07
CA ASN A 29 16.06 30.68 -27.65
C ASN A 29 14.77 31.16 -26.98
N THR A 30 13.63 30.57 -27.33
CA THR A 30 12.37 30.77 -26.61
C THR A 30 12.52 30.09 -25.26
N THR A 31 12.87 30.87 -24.24
CA THR A 31 12.94 30.43 -22.85
C THR A 31 11.51 30.15 -22.39
N THR A 32 11.00 28.98 -22.76
CA THR A 32 9.77 28.44 -22.21
C THR A 32 10.01 28.31 -20.72
N ILE A 33 9.40 29.21 -19.94
CA ILE A 33 9.37 29.14 -18.48
C ILE A 33 8.58 27.87 -18.15
N TYR A 34 9.28 26.74 -18.13
CA TYR A 34 8.78 25.50 -17.58
C TYR A 34 8.64 25.72 -16.08
N VAL A 35 7.45 26.20 -15.68
CA VAL A 35 7.03 26.15 -14.28
C VAL A 35 6.90 24.68 -13.94
N ARG A 36 7.97 24.10 -13.38
CA ARG A 36 7.99 22.75 -12.83
C ARG A 36 7.01 22.74 -11.66
N ARG A 37 5.73 22.48 -11.94
CA ARG A 37 4.71 22.30 -10.91
C ARG A 37 5.21 21.15 -10.06
N SER A 38 5.54 21.44 -8.80
CA SER A 38 5.81 20.41 -7.80
C SER A 38 4.65 19.44 -7.86
N VAL A 39 4.90 18.23 -8.35
CA VAL A 39 3.95 17.13 -8.31
C VAL A 39 3.89 16.72 -6.84
N ARG A 40 3.12 17.48 -6.06
CA ARG A 40 2.83 17.13 -4.68
C ARG A 40 1.95 15.92 -4.76
N ASP A 41 2.47 14.77 -4.35
CA ASP A 41 1.62 13.64 -4.04
C ASP A 41 0.70 14.09 -2.89
N PRO A 42 -0.61 14.25 -3.14
CA PRO A 42 -1.55 14.70 -2.11
C PRO A 42 -1.55 13.75 -0.91
N GLY A 43 -1.10 12.50 -1.10
CA GLY A 43 -0.94 11.51 -0.05
C GLY A 43 0.00 11.94 1.08
N VAL A 44 1.10 12.60 0.70
CA VAL A 44 2.22 12.96 1.58
C VAL A 44 1.89 14.16 2.48
N ALA A 45 1.01 15.05 2.02
CA ALA A 45 0.62 16.22 2.81
C ALA A 45 -0.12 15.82 4.11
N LEU A 46 -0.96 14.78 4.04
CA LEU A 46 -1.70 14.29 5.21
C LEU A 46 -0.78 13.68 6.28
N LEU A 47 0.35 13.08 5.89
CA LEU A 47 1.34 12.58 6.84
C LEU A 47 1.92 13.68 7.72
N GLN A 48 2.00 14.92 7.22
CA GLN A 48 2.58 16.04 7.96
C GLN A 48 1.59 16.67 8.96
N THR A 49 0.34 16.21 8.99
CA THR A 49 -0.65 16.73 9.94
C THR A 49 -0.29 16.33 11.38
N SER A 50 -0.53 17.24 12.32
CA SER A 50 -0.23 17.01 13.74
C SER A 50 -0.99 15.81 14.31
N GLN A 51 -2.22 15.56 13.86
CA GLN A 51 -3.02 14.41 14.28
C GLN A 51 -2.37 13.09 13.88
N VAL A 52 -1.97 12.94 12.61
CA VAL A 52 -1.28 11.74 12.12
C VAL A 52 0.06 11.56 12.82
N GLN A 53 0.86 12.62 12.97
CA GLN A 53 2.15 12.54 13.66
C GLN A 53 2.01 12.17 15.14
N THR A 54 0.98 12.69 15.81
CA THR A 54 0.67 12.34 17.20
C THR A 54 0.28 10.88 17.31
N LEU A 55 -0.59 10.39 16.41
CA LEU A 55 -0.98 8.99 16.37
C LEU A 55 0.22 8.06 16.13
N LEU A 56 1.04 8.35 15.11
CA LEU A 56 2.23 7.57 14.80
C LEU A 56 3.22 7.56 15.98
N SER A 57 3.40 8.69 16.66
CA SER A 57 4.22 8.79 17.87
C SER A 57 3.67 7.95 19.01
N LYS A 58 2.35 7.96 19.24
CA LYS A 58 1.69 7.11 20.26
C LYS A 58 1.86 5.62 19.96
N ILE A 59 1.69 5.20 18.70
CA ILE A 59 1.87 3.81 18.30
C ILE A 59 3.33 3.38 18.50
N LYS A 60 4.30 4.18 18.05
CA LYS A 60 5.74 3.87 18.19
C LYS A 60 6.21 3.83 19.65
N SER A 61 5.65 4.67 20.50
CA SER A 61 5.97 4.72 21.94
C SER A 61 5.23 3.68 22.77
N ASN A 62 4.43 2.80 22.16
CA ASN A 62 3.61 1.81 22.87
C ASN A 62 2.68 2.43 23.92
N HIS A 63 2.07 3.58 23.59
CA HIS A 63 1.20 4.28 24.51
C HIS A 63 -0.02 3.44 24.92
N ALA A 64 -0.48 3.56 26.17
CA ALA A 64 -1.60 2.77 26.71
C ALA A 64 -2.90 2.92 25.89
N ASP A 65 -3.20 4.13 25.39
CA ASP A 65 -4.33 4.39 24.48
C ASP A 65 -4.32 3.55 23.19
N THR A 66 -3.17 2.94 22.81
CA THR A 66 -3.04 2.16 21.57
C THR A 66 -3.28 0.67 21.76
N VAL A 67 -3.65 0.22 22.96
CA VAL A 67 -4.03 -1.19 23.22
C VAL A 67 -5.27 -1.57 22.39
N VAL A 68 -6.26 -0.69 22.35
CA VAL A 68 -7.43 -0.79 21.47
C VAL A 68 -7.36 0.38 20.50
N LEU A 69 -6.86 0.13 19.29
CA LEU A 69 -6.63 1.18 18.32
C LEU A 69 -7.83 1.32 17.37
N LYS A 70 -8.52 2.45 17.49
CA LYS A 70 -9.58 2.90 16.58
C LYS A 70 -9.10 4.08 15.78
N ILE A 71 -8.86 3.90 14.48
CA ILE A 71 -8.25 4.96 13.65
C ILE A 71 -9.10 6.23 13.61
N LYS A 72 -10.43 6.09 13.56
CA LYS A 72 -11.39 7.20 13.52
C LYS A 72 -11.44 8.03 14.80
N ASP A 73 -11.05 7.47 15.94
CA ASP A 73 -11.02 8.21 17.21
C ASP A 73 -9.81 9.16 17.27
N HIS A 74 -8.81 8.94 16.41
CA HIS A 74 -7.57 9.72 16.38
C HIS A 74 -7.49 10.69 15.19
N LEU A 75 -8.21 10.41 14.10
CA LEU A 75 -8.13 11.15 12.84
C LEU A 75 -9.52 11.61 12.42
N VAL A 76 -9.70 12.93 12.30
CA VAL A 76 -10.99 13.55 11.95
C VAL A 76 -11.26 13.50 10.43
N SER A 77 -10.20 13.49 9.63
CA SER A 77 -10.28 13.50 8.16
C SER A 77 -10.18 12.10 7.57
N ASP A 78 -10.82 11.90 6.42
CA ASP A 78 -10.59 10.73 5.58
C ASP A 78 -9.11 10.57 5.26
N ILE A 79 -8.54 9.46 5.71
CA ILE A 79 -7.16 9.11 5.42
C ILE A 79 -7.02 8.41 4.07
N ASN A 80 -5.81 8.46 3.52
CA ASN A 80 -5.44 7.75 2.30
C ASN A 80 -4.61 6.50 2.63
N SER A 81 -4.36 5.69 1.60
CA SER A 81 -3.58 4.45 1.69
C SER A 81 -2.14 4.69 2.18
N THR A 82 -1.49 5.79 1.76
CA THR A 82 -0.13 6.13 2.20
C THR A 82 -0.06 6.34 3.72
N VAL A 83 -1.03 7.02 4.32
CA VAL A 83 -1.10 7.19 5.78
C VAL A 83 -1.32 5.83 6.46
N MET A 84 -2.19 4.98 5.89
CA MET A 84 -2.43 3.64 6.41
C MET A 84 -1.16 2.77 6.39
N ASP A 85 -0.36 2.84 5.33
CA ASP A 85 0.91 2.11 5.24
C ASP A 85 1.89 2.54 6.35
N HIS A 86 1.94 3.84 6.67
CA HIS A 86 2.76 4.33 7.79
C HIS A 86 2.23 3.87 9.15
N ILE A 87 0.92 3.78 9.30
CA ILE A 87 0.29 3.23 10.52
C ILE A 87 0.65 1.75 10.67
N PHE A 88 0.54 0.94 9.61
CA PHE A 88 0.95 -0.47 9.66
C PHE A 88 2.44 -0.63 9.92
N ALA A 89 3.30 0.18 9.27
CA ALA A 89 4.73 0.18 9.55
C ALA A 89 5.05 0.52 11.01
N ALA A 90 4.31 1.44 11.64
CA ALA A 90 4.44 1.74 13.06
C ALA A 90 3.93 0.57 13.93
N LEU A 91 2.82 -0.07 13.55
CA LEU A 91 2.26 -1.22 14.27
C LEU A 91 3.18 -2.44 14.23
N HIS A 92 4.02 -2.60 13.21
CA HIS A 92 5.02 -3.67 13.13
C HIS A 92 6.03 -3.66 14.28
N SER A 93 6.34 -2.51 14.89
CA SER A 93 7.20 -2.42 16.06
C SER A 93 6.42 -2.25 17.37
N ASN A 94 5.12 -1.99 17.30
CA ASN A 94 4.24 -1.90 18.46
C ASN A 94 4.07 -3.28 19.14
N ARG A 95 4.02 -3.26 20.48
CA ARG A 95 3.94 -4.43 21.37
C ARG A 95 2.70 -4.45 22.27
N VAL A 96 1.86 -3.42 22.21
CA VAL A 96 0.72 -3.25 23.14
C VAL A 96 -0.63 -3.33 22.43
N CYS A 97 -0.70 -3.06 21.13
CA CYS A 97 -1.91 -3.10 20.34
C CYS A 97 -2.43 -4.52 20.23
N GLN A 98 -3.66 -4.69 20.69
CA GLN A 98 -4.33 -5.96 20.92
C GLN A 98 -5.65 -6.06 20.14
N ALA A 99 -6.34 -4.93 19.95
CA ALA A 99 -7.53 -4.84 19.13
C ALA A 99 -7.40 -3.71 18.12
N LEU A 100 -7.73 -3.97 16.86
CA LEU A 100 -7.60 -3.00 15.76
C LEU A 100 -8.94 -2.80 15.04
N TYR A 101 -9.36 -1.54 14.90
CA TYR A 101 -10.59 -1.14 14.22
C TYR A 101 -10.28 -0.28 13.00
N LEU A 102 -10.52 -0.86 11.82
CA LEU A 102 -10.28 -0.33 10.48
C LEU A 102 -11.58 -0.25 9.65
N GLN A 103 -12.73 -0.11 10.31
CA GLN A 103 -14.03 -0.09 9.64
C GLN A 103 -14.26 1.23 8.86
N ASN A 104 -14.83 1.12 7.66
CA ASN A 104 -15.24 2.26 6.84
C ASN A 104 -14.08 3.26 6.62
N LEU A 105 -12.94 2.73 6.17
CA LEU A 105 -11.73 3.43 5.74
C LEU A 105 -11.49 3.19 4.25
N THR A 106 -12.56 3.24 3.44
CA THR A 106 -12.60 2.80 2.04
C THR A 106 -11.43 3.30 1.20
N ARG A 107 -11.08 4.59 1.27
CA ARG A 107 -9.96 5.17 0.48
C ARG A 107 -8.56 4.81 0.99
N ALA A 108 -8.48 4.34 2.24
CA ALA A 108 -7.23 3.99 2.88
C ALA A 108 -6.97 2.48 2.86
N MET A 109 -8.04 1.68 2.78
CA MET A 109 -7.98 0.22 2.77
C MET A 109 -8.27 -0.29 1.36
N GLN A 110 -7.19 -0.52 0.61
CA GLN A 110 -7.22 -1.18 -0.69
C GLN A 110 -6.59 -2.57 -0.60
N ASN A 111 -6.54 -3.28 -1.71
CA ASN A 111 -5.96 -4.62 -1.79
C ASN A 111 -4.53 -4.70 -1.24
N ALA A 112 -3.68 -3.69 -1.52
CA ALA A 112 -2.32 -3.63 -0.99
C ALA A 112 -2.30 -3.52 0.54
N GLN A 113 -3.19 -2.71 1.12
CA GLN A 113 -3.27 -2.54 2.57
C GLN A 113 -3.82 -3.77 3.28
N ILE A 114 -4.70 -4.56 2.64
CA ILE A 114 -5.11 -5.86 3.17
C ILE A 114 -3.93 -6.83 3.24
N LEU A 115 -3.03 -6.83 2.25
CA LEU A 115 -1.81 -7.65 2.30
C LEU A 115 -0.87 -7.20 3.44
N ASN A 116 -0.68 -5.89 3.62
CA ASN A 116 0.09 -5.35 4.74
C ASN A 116 -0.52 -5.73 6.09
N LEU A 117 -1.85 -5.67 6.20
CA LEU A 117 -2.58 -6.12 7.39
C LEU A 117 -2.36 -7.62 7.65
N LEU A 118 -2.45 -8.47 6.64
CA LEU A 118 -2.16 -9.91 6.78
C LEU A 118 -0.74 -10.16 7.31
N GLU A 119 0.24 -9.41 6.83
CA GLU A 119 1.62 -9.50 7.32
C GLU A 119 1.73 -9.06 8.79
N LEU A 120 1.03 -7.99 9.16
CA LEU A 120 0.96 -7.53 10.54
C LEU A 120 0.33 -8.58 11.47
N LEU A 121 -0.77 -9.22 11.05
CA LEU A 121 -1.49 -10.22 11.84
C LEU A 121 -0.68 -11.49 12.11
N LYS A 122 0.26 -11.86 11.24
CA LYS A 122 1.18 -13.00 11.48
C LYS A 122 1.97 -12.89 12.77
N ARG A 123 2.14 -11.67 13.30
CA ARG A 123 2.83 -11.43 14.58
C ARG A 123 2.01 -11.86 15.80
N LYS A 124 0.71 -12.13 15.66
CA LYS A 124 -0.21 -12.58 16.73
C LYS A 124 -0.30 -11.65 17.94
N MET A 125 0.01 -10.37 17.75
CA MET A 125 -0.16 -9.34 18.79
C MET A 125 -1.62 -8.84 18.86
N ILE A 126 -2.28 -8.79 17.71
CA ILE A 126 -3.67 -8.35 17.56
C ILE A 126 -4.55 -9.60 17.60
N TRP A 127 -5.44 -9.69 18.58
CA TRP A 127 -6.37 -10.80 18.76
C TRP A 127 -7.82 -10.45 18.36
N ALA A 128 -8.13 -9.15 18.24
CA ALA A 128 -9.41 -8.68 17.71
C ALA A 128 -9.20 -7.72 16.54
N LEU A 129 -9.95 -7.94 15.46
CA LEU A 129 -9.89 -7.11 14.26
C LEU A 129 -11.30 -6.81 13.78
N ASN A 130 -11.58 -5.53 13.55
CA ASN A 130 -12.75 -5.09 12.80
C ASN A 130 -12.28 -4.37 11.53
N VAL A 131 -12.47 -4.99 10.36
CA VAL A 131 -12.01 -4.47 9.06
C VAL A 131 -13.16 -4.37 8.03
N GLY A 132 -14.40 -4.35 8.50
CA GLY A 132 -15.58 -4.32 7.64
C GLY A 132 -15.78 -3.00 6.88
N GLU A 133 -16.72 -3.02 5.92
CA GLU A 133 -17.19 -1.81 5.21
C GLU A 133 -16.09 -1.05 4.44
N ASN A 134 -15.07 -1.74 3.94
CA ASN A 134 -14.06 -1.20 3.06
C ASN A 134 -14.33 -1.63 1.61
N TYR A 135 -15.01 -0.76 0.85
CA TYR A 135 -15.60 -1.11 -0.45
C TYR A 135 -14.63 -1.05 -1.64
N GLU A 136 -13.42 -0.50 -1.46
CA GLU A 136 -12.36 -0.50 -2.48
C GLU A 136 -11.51 -1.78 -2.47
N VAL A 137 -11.75 -2.68 -1.50
CA VAL A 137 -11.14 -4.01 -1.48
C VAL A 137 -11.97 -4.95 -2.36
N SER A 138 -11.31 -5.64 -3.28
CA SER A 138 -12.00 -6.57 -4.18
C SER A 138 -12.51 -7.81 -3.44
N SER A 139 -13.60 -8.42 -3.94
CA SER A 139 -14.15 -9.67 -3.40
C SER A 139 -13.11 -10.79 -3.37
N ASP A 140 -12.27 -10.92 -4.40
CA ASP A 140 -11.18 -11.89 -4.45
C ASP A 140 -10.16 -11.68 -3.32
N MET A 141 -9.89 -10.42 -2.97
CA MET A 141 -8.98 -10.10 -1.87
C MET A 141 -9.61 -10.41 -0.52
N TRP A 142 -10.93 -10.17 -0.33
CA TRP A 142 -11.64 -10.63 0.86
C TRP A 142 -11.64 -12.15 0.99
N GLU A 143 -11.86 -12.87 -0.11
CA GLU A 143 -11.79 -14.33 -0.10
C GLU A 143 -10.38 -14.81 0.26
N HIS A 144 -9.35 -14.16 -0.28
CA HIS A 144 -7.96 -14.43 0.08
C HIS A 144 -7.70 -14.17 1.57
N PHE A 145 -8.14 -13.02 2.09
CA PHE A 145 -8.04 -12.66 3.50
C PHE A 145 -8.63 -13.76 4.41
N CYS A 146 -9.88 -14.17 4.16
CA CYS A 146 -10.56 -15.22 4.92
C CYS A 146 -9.91 -16.62 4.80
N LYS A 147 -9.21 -16.90 3.70
CA LYS A 147 -8.45 -18.15 3.52
C LYS A 147 -7.14 -18.15 4.31
N VAL A 148 -6.46 -17.00 4.38
CA VAL A 148 -5.18 -16.86 5.08
C VAL A 148 -5.39 -16.72 6.59
N GLU A 149 -6.37 -15.92 7.03
CA GLU A 149 -6.64 -15.67 8.44
C GLU A 149 -6.91 -16.96 9.23
N ARG A 150 -7.67 -17.89 8.63
CA ARG A 150 -7.94 -19.22 9.21
C ARG A 150 -6.67 -20.03 9.56
N LYS A 151 -5.52 -19.68 8.98
CA LYS A 151 -4.22 -20.31 9.27
C LYS A 151 -3.39 -19.53 10.29
N VAL A 152 -3.71 -18.26 10.50
CA VAL A 152 -2.90 -17.32 11.30
C VAL A 152 -3.50 -17.09 12.69
N CYS A 153 -4.83 -17.05 12.79
CA CYS A 153 -5.55 -16.84 14.05
C CYS A 153 -6.09 -18.17 14.59
N TYR A 154 -5.70 -18.55 15.82
CA TYR A 154 -6.42 -19.58 16.57
C TYR A 154 -7.66 -18.93 17.21
N ALA A 155 -8.81 -19.09 16.55
CA ALA A 155 -10.19 -18.91 17.03
C ALA A 155 -10.72 -17.50 17.39
N MET A 156 -11.90 -17.20 16.82
CA MET A 156 -13.10 -16.47 17.31
C MET A 156 -13.77 -15.82 16.08
N CYS A 157 -14.82 -16.32 15.42
CA CYS A 157 -15.85 -17.32 15.71
C CYS A 157 -16.04 -18.27 14.51
#